data_AF-A0A6V7FLG9-F1
#
_entry.id   AF-A0A6V7FLG9-F1
#
_cell.length_a   1.000
_cell.length_b   1.000
_cell.length_c   1.000
_cell.angle_alpha   90.00
_cell.angle_beta   90.00
_cell.angle_gamma   90.00
#
_symmetry.space_group_name_H-M   'P 1'
#
loop_
_entity.id
_entity.type
_entity.pdbx_description
1 polymer ?
#
loop_
_entity_poly.entity_id
_entity_poly.type
_entity_poly.pdbx_seq_one_letter_code
_entity_poly.pdbx_strand_id
1 'polypeptide(L)'
;MKLDDMPTKDLLVLHNRIADKPAGPKTFATRSKLVARIGQVAADTNIDLASFGQPKKPKAAEQRAQPRAEVTEPPEAIEKRPHGKGIGALARAILMDPAGYPHALIAGMVNAQIEGAAATPKSVRWYANEMRKKGVEVPHRQKHHPADMDEKQSADALSTVRVVEPAPSDG
;
A
#
# COMPACT_ATOMS: atom_id res chain seq x y z
N MET A 1 -25.41 -18.88 -21.64
CA MET A 1 -24.41 -17.77 -21.62
C MET A 1 -23.02 -18.37 -21.67
N LYS A 2 -22.05 -17.79 -22.40
CA LYS A 2 -20.66 -18.28 -22.39
C LYS A 2 -19.91 -17.66 -21.21
N LEU A 3 -19.35 -18.49 -20.33
CA LEU A 3 -18.59 -18.04 -19.16
C LEU A 3 -17.29 -17.31 -19.57
N ASP A 4 -16.75 -17.65 -20.74
CA ASP A 4 -15.52 -17.10 -21.30
C ASP A 4 -15.63 -15.67 -21.86
N ASP A 5 -16.85 -15.12 -21.93
CA ASP A 5 -17.09 -13.73 -22.35
C ASP A 5 -17.37 -12.79 -21.17
N MET A 6 -17.58 -13.33 -19.95
CA MET A 6 -17.89 -12.52 -18.77
C MET A 6 -16.62 -11.97 -18.08
N PRO A 7 -16.64 -10.71 -17.59
CA PRO A 7 -15.51 -10.16 -16.85
C PRO A 7 -15.29 -10.93 -15.54
N THR A 8 -14.03 -11.03 -15.10
CA THR A 8 -13.65 -11.79 -13.89
C THR A 8 -14.43 -11.38 -12.64
N LYS A 9 -14.87 -10.11 -12.54
CA LYS A 9 -15.73 -9.62 -11.46
C LYS A 9 -17.09 -10.29 -11.46
N ASP A 10 -17.73 -10.39 -12.62
CA ASP A 10 -19.07 -11.00 -12.75
C ASP A 10 -18.99 -12.51 -12.53
N LEU A 11 -17.90 -13.15 -12.98
CA LEU A 11 -17.61 -14.55 -12.66
C LEU A 11 -17.45 -14.78 -11.14
N LEU A 12 -16.77 -13.89 -10.43
CA LEU A 12 -16.65 -13.99 -8.96
C LEU A 12 -18.00 -13.82 -8.27
N VAL A 13 -18.82 -12.88 -8.73
CA VAL A 13 -20.19 -12.70 -8.21
C VAL A 13 -21.03 -13.95 -8.45
N LEU A 14 -20.95 -14.54 -9.65
CA LEU A 14 -21.65 -15.78 -9.97
C LEU A 14 -21.18 -16.94 -9.09
N HIS A 15 -19.87 -17.11 -8.92
CA HIS A 15 -19.30 -18.12 -8.02
C HIS A 15 -19.81 -17.95 -6.59
N ASN A 16 -19.81 -16.74 -6.04
CA ASN A 16 -20.25 -16.48 -4.68
C ASN A 16 -21.76 -16.65 -4.46
N ARG A 17 -22.55 -16.68 -5.54
CA ARG A 17 -23.99 -16.98 -5.45
C ARG A 17 -24.27 -18.48 -5.38
N ILE A 18 -23.41 -19.30 -5.97
CA ILE A 18 -23.62 -20.75 -6.08
C ILE A 18 -22.75 -21.56 -5.11
N ALA A 19 -21.62 -21.00 -4.65
CA ALA A 19 -20.67 -21.70 -3.80
C ALA A 19 -20.94 -21.46 -2.32
N ASP A 20 -20.74 -22.50 -1.50
CA ASP A 20 -20.88 -22.43 -0.04
C ASP A 20 -19.87 -21.47 0.61
N LYS A 21 -18.70 -21.29 -0.02
CA LYS A 21 -17.61 -20.46 0.48
C LYS A 21 -17.39 -19.27 -0.45
N PRO A 22 -17.48 -18.01 0.06
CA PRO A 22 -17.25 -16.84 -0.76
C PRO A 22 -15.77 -16.76 -1.16
N ALA A 23 -15.53 -16.55 -2.44
CA ALA A 23 -14.23 -16.23 -3.00
C ALA A 23 -14.04 -14.71 -3.10
N GLY A 24 -12.89 -14.24 -2.63
CA GLY A 24 -12.38 -12.90 -2.87
C GLY A 24 -11.65 -12.72 -4.21
N PRO A 25 -11.17 -11.51 -4.49
CA PRO A 25 -10.51 -11.15 -5.76
C PRO A 25 -9.14 -11.81 -5.98
N LYS A 26 -8.58 -12.50 -4.98
CA LYS A 26 -7.29 -13.21 -5.06
C LYS A 26 -7.38 -14.73 -4.85
N THR A 27 -8.59 -15.27 -4.71
CA THR A 27 -8.80 -16.70 -4.38
C THR A 27 -8.50 -17.60 -5.57
N PHE A 28 -8.73 -17.12 -6.78
CA PHE A 28 -8.41 -17.82 -8.01
C PHE A 28 -7.18 -17.19 -8.67
N ALA A 29 -6.16 -18.00 -8.92
CA ALA A 29 -4.92 -17.56 -9.56
C ALA A 29 -5.14 -17.13 -11.02
N THR A 30 -6.11 -17.74 -11.70
CA THR A 30 -6.43 -17.46 -13.11
C THR A 30 -7.93 -17.48 -13.34
N ARG A 31 -8.38 -16.73 -14.36
CA ARG A 31 -9.79 -16.70 -14.80
C ARG A 31 -10.29 -18.10 -15.19
N SER A 32 -9.48 -18.89 -15.88
CA SER A 32 -9.84 -20.25 -16.28
C SER A 32 -10.14 -21.16 -15.09
N LYS A 33 -9.41 -21.01 -13.97
CA LYS A 33 -9.68 -21.77 -12.74
C LYS A 33 -11.02 -21.37 -12.10
N LEU A 34 -11.38 -20.08 -12.17
CA LEU A 34 -12.68 -19.59 -11.68
C LEU A 34 -13.83 -20.14 -12.53
N VAL A 35 -13.71 -20.12 -13.87
CA VAL A 35 -14.72 -20.67 -14.79
C VAL A 35 -14.91 -22.17 -14.56
N ALA A 36 -13.82 -22.93 -14.46
CA ALA A 36 -13.86 -24.35 -14.17
C ALA A 36 -14.54 -24.64 -12.82
N ARG A 37 -14.24 -23.84 -11.79
CA ARG A 37 -14.86 -23.99 -10.46
C ARG A 37 -16.35 -23.68 -10.47
N ILE A 38 -16.79 -22.67 -11.23
CA ILE A 38 -18.22 -22.34 -11.40
C ILE A 38 -18.95 -23.50 -12.08
N GLY A 39 -18.38 -24.05 -13.15
CA GLY A 39 -18.94 -25.22 -13.85
C GLY A 39 -19.05 -26.44 -12.93
N GLN A 40 -18.02 -26.71 -12.13
CA GLN A 40 -18.03 -27.82 -11.18
C GLN A 40 -19.10 -27.65 -10.09
N VAL A 41 -19.16 -26.49 -9.43
CA VAL A 41 -20.16 -26.26 -8.38
C VAL A 41 -21.57 -26.36 -8.95
N ALA A 42 -21.82 -25.81 -10.14
CA ALA A 42 -23.12 -25.89 -10.79
C ALA A 42 -23.53 -27.32 -11.15
N ALA A 43 -22.58 -28.14 -11.61
CA ALA A 43 -22.82 -29.56 -11.86
C ALA A 43 -23.12 -30.32 -10.56
N ASP A 44 -22.35 -30.07 -9.51
CA ASP A 44 -22.50 -30.73 -8.21
C ASP A 44 -23.85 -30.39 -7.55
N THR A 45 -24.32 -29.15 -7.71
CA THR A 45 -25.60 -28.67 -7.14
C THR A 45 -26.79 -28.76 -8.09
N ASN A 46 -26.62 -29.31 -9.31
CA ASN A 46 -27.65 -29.35 -10.36
C ASN A 46 -28.31 -27.97 -10.62
N ILE A 47 -27.50 -26.92 -10.57
CA ILE A 47 -27.97 -25.54 -10.76
C ILE A 47 -27.87 -25.17 -12.25
N ASP A 48 -29.00 -24.74 -12.84
CA ASP A 48 -29.00 -24.22 -14.20
C ASP A 48 -28.36 -22.82 -14.25
N LEU A 49 -27.12 -22.77 -14.75
CA LEU A 49 -26.35 -21.54 -14.97
C LEU A 49 -27.04 -20.58 -15.97
N ALA A 50 -27.91 -21.07 -16.86
CA ALA A 50 -28.64 -20.21 -17.79
C ALA A 50 -29.74 -19.40 -17.10
N SER A 51 -30.30 -19.90 -15.98
CA SER A 51 -31.35 -19.25 -15.19
C SER A 51 -30.84 -18.03 -14.40
N PHE A 52 -29.54 -17.93 -14.12
CA PHE A 52 -28.93 -16.75 -13.47
C PHE A 52 -28.78 -15.55 -14.41
N GLY A 53 -29.18 -15.72 -15.66
CA GLY A 53 -29.12 -14.71 -16.69
C GLY A 53 -30.23 -13.67 -16.58
N GLN A 54 -30.08 -12.68 -15.69
CA GLN A 54 -30.27 -11.27 -16.04
C GLN A 54 -29.57 -10.37 -15.00
N PRO A 55 -28.54 -9.59 -15.38
CA PRO A 55 -28.17 -8.44 -14.59
C PRO A 55 -29.34 -7.44 -14.62
N LYS A 56 -29.98 -7.21 -13.46
CA LYS A 56 -30.73 -5.97 -13.24
C LYS A 56 -29.77 -4.82 -13.50
N LYS A 57 -29.97 -4.12 -14.62
CA LYS A 57 -29.21 -2.92 -15.02
C LYS A 57 -29.06 -1.99 -13.81
N PRO A 58 -27.84 -1.73 -13.31
CA PRO A 58 -27.61 -0.53 -12.53
C PRO A 58 -27.64 0.65 -13.51
N LYS A 59 -28.50 1.60 -13.18
CA LYS A 59 -28.67 2.89 -13.86
C LYS A 59 -27.32 3.61 -13.92
N ALA A 60 -27.00 4.06 -15.14
CA ALA A 60 -25.97 5.02 -15.56
C ALA A 60 -25.00 5.56 -14.49
N ALA A 61 -23.71 5.27 -14.69
CA ALA A 61 -22.65 6.24 -14.42
C ALA A 61 -21.72 6.23 -15.63
N GLU A 62 -21.79 7.35 -16.35
CA GLU A 62 -21.20 7.58 -17.66
C GLU A 62 -19.68 7.51 -17.61
N GLN A 63 -19.15 6.65 -18.49
CA GLN A 63 -18.00 6.91 -19.35
C GLN A 63 -16.68 7.29 -18.67
N ARG A 64 -15.91 6.24 -18.37
CA ARG A 64 -14.46 6.27 -18.49
C ARG A 64 -14.10 6.16 -19.98
N ALA A 65 -13.82 7.29 -20.63
CA ALA A 65 -13.11 7.29 -21.89
C ALA A 65 -11.61 7.01 -21.64
N GLN A 66 -11.05 6.21 -22.53
CA GLN A 66 -9.73 5.61 -22.49
C GLN A 66 -8.61 6.59 -22.92
N PRO A 67 -7.33 6.21 -22.71
CA PRO A 67 -6.17 7.10 -22.65
C PRO A 67 -5.46 7.25 -23.99
N ARG A 68 -4.91 8.44 -24.28
CA ARG A 68 -3.77 8.58 -25.22
C ARG A 68 -3.10 9.96 -25.16
N ALA A 69 -1.79 9.92 -25.40
CA ALA A 69 -0.86 10.98 -25.77
C ALA A 69 -0.46 11.95 -24.63
N GLU A 70 0.77 11.90 -24.12
CA GLU A 70 2.06 12.36 -24.69
C GLU A 70 2.44 13.71 -24.04
N VAL A 71 3.55 13.68 -23.30
CA VAL A 71 4.48 14.79 -23.01
C VAL A 71 3.91 16.08 -22.41
N THR A 72 4.25 16.33 -21.13
CA THR A 72 5.05 17.49 -20.66
C THR A 72 5.05 17.48 -19.12
N GLU A 73 6.23 17.29 -18.50
CA GLU A 73 6.50 17.63 -17.09
C GLU A 73 6.44 19.18 -16.94
N PRO A 74 5.95 19.74 -15.81
CA PRO A 74 6.51 19.54 -14.47
C PRO A 74 5.47 19.18 -13.39
N PRO A 75 5.90 18.72 -12.21
CA PRO A 75 5.04 18.04 -11.24
C PRO A 75 4.39 19.04 -10.28
N GLU A 76 3.18 19.49 -10.58
CA GLU A 76 2.35 20.20 -9.60
C GLU A 76 1.29 19.28 -9.00
N ALA A 77 1.56 18.88 -7.76
CA ALA A 77 0.61 18.69 -6.66
C ALA A 77 -0.84 18.41 -7.06
N ILE A 78 -1.12 17.17 -7.49
CA ILE A 78 -2.49 16.65 -7.40
C ILE A 78 -2.75 16.30 -5.93
N GLU A 79 -3.26 17.28 -5.20
CA GLU A 79 -3.88 17.11 -3.88
C GLU A 79 -5.07 16.15 -4.00
N LYS A 80 -4.78 14.85 -3.91
CA LYS A 80 -5.79 13.85 -3.60
C LYS A 80 -6.29 14.16 -2.19
N ARG A 81 -7.58 14.51 -2.09
CA ARG A 81 -8.31 14.67 -0.81
C ARG A 81 -7.84 13.63 0.21
N PRO A 82 -7.62 14.00 1.49
CA PRO A 82 -7.04 13.09 2.46
C PRO A 82 -8.02 11.95 2.75
N HIS A 83 -7.84 10.84 2.04
CA HIS A 83 -8.53 9.59 2.31
C HIS A 83 -7.91 8.99 3.58
N GLY A 84 -8.42 9.40 4.74
CA GLY A 84 -8.01 8.93 6.06
C GLY A 84 -7.48 10.05 6.97
N LYS A 85 -7.28 9.73 8.26
CA LYS A 85 -6.84 10.64 9.35
C LYS A 85 -5.46 11.33 9.13
N GLY A 86 -4.88 11.30 7.92
CA GLY A 86 -3.61 11.96 7.62
C GLY A 86 -2.34 11.21 8.05
N ILE A 87 -2.47 10.04 8.69
CA ILE A 87 -1.36 9.26 9.28
C ILE A 87 -0.21 9.01 8.28
N GLY A 88 -0.55 8.54 7.07
CA GLY A 88 0.45 8.24 6.05
C GLY A 88 1.11 9.49 5.45
N ALA A 89 0.39 10.60 5.37
CA ALA A 89 0.96 11.86 4.87
C ALA A 89 1.98 12.43 5.87
N LEU A 90 1.61 12.45 7.15
CA LEU A 90 2.48 12.92 8.22
C LEU A 90 3.73 12.03 8.37
N ALA A 91 3.57 10.71 8.34
CA ALA A 91 4.69 9.79 8.39
C ALA A 91 5.66 10.00 7.22
N ARG A 92 5.15 10.27 6.00
CA ARG A 92 5.99 10.56 4.82
C ARG A 92 6.73 11.88 4.93
N ALA A 93 6.10 12.93 5.48
CA ALA A 93 6.76 14.21 5.71
C ALA A 93 7.94 14.06 6.68
N ILE A 94 7.73 13.39 7.81
CA ILE A 94 8.79 13.12 8.80
C ILE A 94 9.87 12.17 8.23
N LEU A 95 9.50 11.28 7.29
CA LEU A 95 10.44 10.40 6.59
C LEU A 95 11.38 11.13 5.63
N MET A 96 11.04 12.35 5.20
CA MET A 96 11.89 13.20 4.36
C MET A 96 12.81 14.11 5.18
N ASP A 97 12.57 14.24 6.49
CA ASP A 97 13.38 15.07 7.37
C ASP A 97 14.85 14.59 7.39
N PRO A 98 15.83 15.47 7.12
CA PRO A 98 17.25 15.15 7.17
C PRO A 98 17.73 14.71 8.56
N ALA A 99 16.98 15.00 9.64
CA ALA A 99 17.29 14.55 10.99
C ALA A 99 17.35 13.01 11.13
N GLY A 100 16.75 12.26 10.19
CA GLY A 100 16.99 10.82 10.08
C GLY A 100 16.44 9.98 11.25
N TYR A 101 15.36 10.43 11.90
CA TYR A 101 14.76 9.76 13.05
C TYR A 101 14.48 8.26 12.83
N PRO A 102 14.64 7.43 13.88
CA PRO A 102 14.29 6.01 13.81
C PRO A 102 12.78 5.82 13.65
N HIS A 103 12.37 4.76 12.95
CA HIS A 103 10.97 4.49 12.62
C HIS A 103 10.04 4.40 13.84
N ALA A 104 10.58 3.96 14.99
CA ALA A 104 9.82 3.86 16.23
C ALA A 104 9.39 5.23 16.76
N LEU A 105 10.31 6.21 16.77
CA LEU A 105 9.98 7.57 17.15
C LEU A 105 9.02 8.23 16.19
N ILE A 106 9.18 8.01 14.88
CA ILE A 106 8.24 8.56 13.89
C ILE A 106 6.83 8.04 14.14
N ALA A 107 6.67 6.75 14.45
CA ALA A 107 5.37 6.21 14.81
C ALA A 107 4.80 6.87 16.07
N GLY A 108 5.63 7.11 17.09
CA GLY A 108 5.26 7.85 18.30
C GLY A 108 4.81 9.28 18.01
N MET A 109 5.60 10.04 17.23
CA MET A 109 5.26 11.42 16.83
C MET A 109 3.96 11.49 16.05
N VAL A 110 3.73 10.55 15.12
CA VAL A 110 2.50 10.49 14.35
C VAL A 110 1.29 10.18 15.24
N ASN A 111 1.44 9.29 16.22
CA ASN A 111 0.36 8.96 17.16
C ASN A 111 0.08 10.09 18.16
N ALA A 112 1.10 10.85 18.56
CA ALA A 112 0.95 12.01 19.41
C ALA A 112 0.25 13.17 18.68
N GLN A 113 0.50 13.33 17.38
CA GLN A 113 -0.04 14.44 16.61
C GLN A 113 -1.44 14.17 16.03
N ILE A 114 -1.82 12.91 15.83
CA ILE A 114 -3.12 12.54 15.25
C ILE A 114 -3.90 11.70 16.25
N GLU A 115 -4.99 12.27 16.76
CA GLU A 115 -5.85 11.58 17.71
C GLU A 115 -6.48 10.30 17.11
N GLY A 116 -6.28 9.19 17.81
CA GLY A 116 -6.72 7.87 17.35
C GLY A 116 -5.96 7.33 16.13
N ALA A 117 -4.72 7.80 15.92
CA ALA A 117 -3.76 7.11 15.06
C ALA A 117 -3.14 5.90 15.77
N ALA A 118 -2.90 4.85 15.00
CA ALA A 118 -2.23 3.62 15.43
C ALA A 118 -1.06 3.30 14.48
N ALA A 119 -0.21 4.30 14.23
CA ALA A 119 1.03 4.12 13.51
C ALA A 119 1.95 3.18 14.28
N THR A 120 2.60 2.27 13.55
CA THR A 120 3.57 1.32 14.12
C THR A 120 4.92 1.50 13.43
N PRO A 121 6.03 1.11 14.06
CA PRO A 121 7.35 1.19 13.43
C PRO A 121 7.39 0.42 12.09
N LYS A 122 6.65 -0.69 11.99
CA LYS A 122 6.53 -1.50 10.77
C LYS A 122 5.81 -0.74 9.64
N SER A 123 4.72 -0.03 9.93
CA SER A 123 4.01 0.74 8.91
C SER A 123 4.84 1.92 8.41
N VAL A 124 5.60 2.58 9.30
CA VAL A 124 6.54 3.64 8.91
C VAL A 124 7.66 3.10 8.01
N ARG A 125 8.27 1.96 8.36
CA ARG A 125 9.27 1.29 7.52
C ARG A 125 8.69 0.92 6.14
N TRP A 126 7.42 0.50 6.10
CA TRP A 126 6.74 0.21 4.85
C TRP A 126 6.61 1.47 3.97
N TYR A 127 6.24 2.62 4.54
CA TYR A 127 6.18 3.89 3.80
C TYR A 127 7.55 4.30 3.25
N ALA A 128 8.63 4.16 4.02
CA ALA A 128 9.98 4.45 3.53
C ALA A 128 10.34 3.59 2.30
N ASN A 129 10.03 2.29 2.34
CA ASN A 129 10.26 1.40 1.19
C ASN A 129 9.33 1.72 0.01
N GLU A 130 8.09 2.10 0.28
CA GLU A 130 7.15 2.55 -0.76
C GLU A 130 7.68 3.80 -1.48
N MET A 131 8.24 4.76 -0.75
CA MET A 131 8.84 5.98 -1.30
C MET A 131 10.05 5.68 -2.17
N ARG A 132 10.97 4.82 -1.70
CA ARG A 132 12.12 4.37 -2.51
C ARG A 132 11.69 3.66 -3.80
N LYS A 133 10.64 2.83 -3.74
CA LYS A 133 10.06 2.20 -4.94
C LYS A 133 9.46 3.20 -5.93
N LYS A 134 9.00 4.35 -5.45
CA LYS A 134 8.48 5.45 -6.26
C LYS A 134 9.58 6.41 -6.75
N GLY A 135 10.86 6.10 -6.49
CA GLY A 135 12.01 6.91 -6.90
C GLY A 135 12.32 8.09 -5.96
N VAL A 136 11.67 8.18 -4.80
CA VAL A 136 11.98 9.22 -3.81
C VAL A 136 13.12 8.72 -2.91
N GLU A 137 14.21 9.47 -2.87
CA GLU A 137 15.37 9.16 -2.04
C GLU A 137 15.05 9.46 -0.57
N VAL A 138 14.79 8.40 0.20
CA VAL A 138 14.57 8.50 1.64
C VAL A 138 15.94 8.47 2.33
N PRO A 139 16.31 9.51 3.11
CA PRO A 139 17.59 9.58 3.81
C PRO A 139 17.91 8.32 4.62
N HIS A 140 19.21 8.01 4.77
CA HIS A 140 19.64 6.91 5.62
C HIS A 140 19.34 7.24 7.10
N ARG A 141 18.76 6.29 7.83
CA ARG A 141 18.20 6.51 9.17
C ARG A 141 18.87 5.64 10.20
N GLN A 142 18.94 6.14 11.43
CA GLN A 142 19.38 5.32 12.55
C GLN A 142 18.37 4.22 12.85
N LYS A 143 18.87 3.05 13.25
CA LYS A 143 18.04 1.88 13.57
C LYS A 143 17.29 2.06 14.90
N HIS A 144 17.96 2.66 15.88
CA HIS A 144 17.47 2.89 17.24
C HIS A 144 17.58 4.37 17.59
N HIS A 145 16.75 4.82 18.53
CA HIS A 145 16.94 6.13 19.12
C HIS A 145 18.05 6.03 20.17
N PRO A 146 18.96 7.02 20.31
CA PRO A 146 19.98 7.04 21.36
C PRO A 146 19.45 6.77 22.77
N ALA A 147 18.23 7.21 23.12
CA ALA A 147 17.65 6.93 24.43
C ALA A 147 17.23 5.47 24.64
N ASP A 148 17.05 4.70 23.56
CA ASP A 148 16.66 3.30 23.58
C ASP A 148 17.87 2.36 23.39
N MET A 149 19.08 2.90 23.22
CA MET A 149 20.29 2.10 23.02
C MET A 149 20.84 1.61 24.36
N ASP A 150 21.21 0.32 24.40
CA ASP A 150 22.04 -0.21 25.49
C ASP A 150 23.49 0.29 25.37
N GLU A 151 24.31 0.08 26.40
CA GLU A 151 25.72 0.52 26.42
C GLU A 151 26.52 0.01 25.22
N LYS A 152 26.25 -1.22 24.77
CA LYS A 152 26.96 -1.86 23.67
C LYS A 152 26.55 -1.27 22.32
N GLN A 153 25.26 -1.02 22.12
CA GLN A 153 24.73 -0.37 20.92
C GLN A 153 25.18 1.09 20.82
N SER A 154 25.27 1.77 21.96
CA SER A 154 25.79 3.14 22.04
C SER A 154 27.27 3.20 21.65
N ALA A 155 28.08 2.28 22.18
CA ALA A 155 29.50 2.18 21.82
C ALA A 155 29.72 1.86 20.33
N ASP A 156 28.93 0.94 19.76
CA ASP A 156 28.99 0.60 18.33
C ASP A 156 28.60 1.81 17.45
N ALA A 157 27.56 2.54 17.81
CA ALA A 157 27.16 3.75 17.10
C ALA A 157 28.25 4.83 17.13
N LEU A 158 28.87 5.06 18.29
CA LEU A 158 29.96 6.03 18.45
C LEU A 158 31.25 5.59 17.76
N SER A 159 31.47 4.28 17.55
CA SER A 159 32.67 3.76 16.88
C SER A 159 32.84 4.26 15.44
N THR A 160 31.73 4.60 14.78
CA THR A 160 31.72 5.08 13.39
C THR A 160 31.89 6.59 13.27
N VAL A 161 31.85 7.34 14.39
CA VAL A 161 32.01 8.79 14.39
C VAL A 161 33.49 9.14 14.42
N ARG A 162 34.02 9.71 13.33
CA ARG A 162 35.37 10.30 13.31
C ARG A 162 35.30 11.74 13.78
N VAL A 163 36.11 12.07 14.79
CA VAL A 163 36.36 13.46 15.19
C VAL A 163 37.10 14.15 14.05
N VAL A 164 36.50 15.21 13.50
CA VAL A 164 37.19 16.10 12.56
C VAL A 164 38.00 17.07 13.40
N GLU A 165 39.33 17.01 13.29
CA GLU A 165 40.18 17.98 13.98
C GLU A 165 39.92 19.38 13.40
N PRO A 166 39.71 20.39 14.26
CA PRO A 166 39.56 21.76 13.79
C PRO A 166 40.85 22.17 13.05
N ALA A 167 40.69 22.83 11.91
CA ALA A 167 41.82 23.33 11.13
C ALA A 167 42.70 24.21 12.03
N PRO A 168 44.05 24.14 11.89
CA PRO A 168 44.93 24.99 12.66
C PRO A 168 44.55 26.44 12.39
N SER A 169 44.18 27.15 13.46
CA SER A 169 43.93 28.57 13.41
C SER A 169 45.28 29.24 13.13
N ASP A 170 45.49 29.72 11.91
CA ASP A 170 46.64 30.57 11.58
C ASP A 170 46.62 31.78 12.53
N GLY A 171 47.71 31.93 13.28
CA GLY A 171 47.92 32.98 14.28
C GLY A 171 48.44 34.28 13.71
#